data_AF-A0A2P5XHM9-F1
#
_entry.id   AF-A0A2P5XHM9-F1
#
_cell.length_a   1.000
_cell.length_b   1.000
_cell.length_c   1.000
_cell.angle_alpha   90.00
_cell.angle_beta   90.00
_cell.angle_gamma   90.00
#
_symmetry.space_group_name_H-M   'P 1'
#
loop_
_entity.id
_entity.type
_entity.pdbx_description
1 polymer ?
#
loop_
_entity_poly.entity_id
_entity_poly.type
_entity_poly.pdbx_seq_one_letter_code
_entity_poly.pdbx_strand_id
1 'polypeptide(L)'
;MLQAVATNDPVVQDAADHAVKTIQQRSNSLLPYELKEIVNANAEVLEDFAKLNMVLKVKRGDKEEKFKVEVHHKNEGTYHLNHMEQDHS
;
A
#
# COMPACT_ATOMS: atom_id res chain seq x y z
N MET A 1 15.36 11.10 0.64
CA MET A 1 15.48 10.74 2.07
C MET A 1 14.28 9.87 2.42
N LEU A 2 14.48 8.71 3.04
CA LEU A 2 13.38 7.88 3.56
C LEU A 2 12.92 8.44 4.90
N GLN A 3 11.65 8.85 4.96
CA GLN A 3 11.02 9.41 6.14
C GLN A 3 9.91 8.47 6.59
N ALA A 4 10.00 7.99 7.83
CA ALA A 4 8.90 7.26 8.45
C ALA A 4 7.70 8.21 8.57
N VAL A 5 6.56 7.79 8.05
CA VAL A 5 5.32 8.57 8.05
C VAL A 5 4.29 7.92 8.96
N ALA A 6 3.39 8.73 9.50
CA ALA A 6 2.33 8.21 10.34
C ALA A 6 1.41 7.32 9.52
N THR A 7 1.10 6.13 10.04
CA THR A 7 0.14 5.21 9.41
C THR A 7 -1.29 5.76 9.39
N ASN A 8 -1.58 6.71 10.28
CA ASN A 8 -2.83 7.45 10.34
C ASN A 8 -2.86 8.70 9.46
N ASP A 9 -1.79 8.96 8.70
CA ASP A 9 -1.77 10.07 7.76
C ASP A 9 -2.81 9.82 6.63
N PRO A 10 -3.65 10.80 6.28
CA PRO A 10 -4.64 10.66 5.21
C PRO A 10 -4.03 10.20 3.88
N VAL A 11 -2.82 10.65 3.55
CA VAL A 11 -2.12 10.26 2.30
C VAL A 11 -1.73 8.78 2.35
N VAL A 12 -1.28 8.30 3.50
CA VAL A 12 -0.89 6.90 3.71
C VAL A 12 -2.12 5.99 3.67
N GLN A 13 -3.23 6.42 4.28
CA GLN A 13 -4.49 5.66 4.25
C GLN A 13 -5.06 5.57 2.83
N ASP A 14 -5.12 6.68 2.09
CA ASP A 14 -5.65 6.68 0.73
C ASP A 14 -4.76 5.82 -0.21
N ALA A 15 -3.43 5.93 -0.08
CA ALA A 15 -2.50 5.09 -0.81
C ALA A 15 -2.63 3.60 -0.45
N ALA A 16 -2.85 3.28 0.82
CA ALA A 16 -3.07 1.91 1.27
C ALA A 16 -4.38 1.34 0.72
N ASP A 17 -5.48 2.10 0.77
CA ASP A 17 -6.77 1.71 0.22
C ASP A 17 -6.70 1.52 -1.30
N HIS A 18 -5.99 2.40 -2.00
CA HIS A 18 -5.72 2.25 -3.42
C HIS A 18 -4.94 0.96 -3.69
N ALA A 19 -3.88 0.71 -2.93
CA ALA A 19 -3.08 -0.50 -3.06
C ALA A 19 -3.90 -1.77 -2.85
N VAL A 20 -4.76 -1.83 -1.82
CA VAL A 20 -5.63 -2.99 -1.55
C VAL A 20 -6.62 -3.23 -2.69
N LYS A 21 -7.22 -2.16 -3.24
CA LYS A 21 -8.10 -2.26 -4.42
C LYS A 21 -7.35 -2.79 -5.64
N THR A 22 -6.14 -2.29 -5.90
CA THR A 22 -5.31 -2.77 -7.01
C THR A 22 -4.86 -4.22 -6.81
N ILE A 23 -4.51 -4.62 -5.58
CA ILE A 23 -4.20 -6.02 -5.24
C ILE A 23 -5.41 -6.91 -5.54
N GLN A 24 -6.62 -6.53 -5.11
CA GLN A 24 -7.84 -7.27 -5.41
C GLN A 24 -8.02 -7.47 -6.92
N GLN A 25 -7.89 -6.39 -7.70
CA GLN A 25 -8.02 -6.43 -9.15
C GLN A 25 -6.97 -7.32 -9.81
N ARG A 26 -5.71 -7.29 -9.34
CA ARG A 26 -4.61 -8.10 -9.88
C ARG A 26 -4.67 -9.57 -9.48
N SER A 27 -5.07 -9.88 -8.26
CA SER A 27 -5.18 -11.27 -7.77
C SER A 27 -6.37 -12.02 -8.36
N ASN A 28 -7.34 -11.31 -8.96
CA ASN A 28 -8.59 -11.88 -9.48
C ASN A 28 -9.32 -12.75 -8.43
N SER A 29 -9.28 -12.33 -7.16
CA SER A 29 -9.87 -13.12 -6.07
C SER A 29 -11.38 -12.94 -6.02
N LEU A 30 -12.11 -14.01 -5.67
CA LEU A 30 -13.56 -13.95 -5.43
C LEU A 30 -13.89 -13.33 -4.07
N LEU A 31 -12.94 -13.37 -3.13
CA LEU A 31 -13.08 -12.79 -1.80
C LEU A 31 -12.43 -11.40 -1.76
N PRO A 32 -13.07 -10.41 -1.11
CA PRO A 32 -12.48 -9.08 -0.98
C PRO A 32 -11.27 -9.11 -0.04
N TYR A 33 -10.21 -8.40 -0.41
CA TYR A 33 -9.14 -8.03 0.51
C TYR A 33 -9.60 -6.84 1.35
N GLU A 34 -9.52 -6.98 2.66
CA GLU A 34 -9.78 -5.93 3.64
C GLU A 34 -8.46 -5.47 4.25
N LEU A 35 -8.21 -4.16 4.28
CA LEU A 35 -7.11 -3.61 5.06
C LEU A 35 -7.39 -3.81 6.56
N LYS A 36 -6.51 -4.55 7.25
CA LYS A 36 -6.58 -4.71 8.72
C LYS A 36 -5.73 -3.70 9.43
N GLU A 37 -4.50 -3.55 8.98
CA GLU A 37 -3.50 -2.72 9.66
C GLU A 37 -2.43 -2.28 8.68
N ILE A 38 -1.92 -1.07 8.86
CA ILE A 38 -0.71 -0.60 8.20
C ILE A 38 0.42 -0.79 9.21
N VAL A 39 1.25 -1.81 8.99
CA VAL A 39 2.31 -2.22 9.91
C VAL A 39 3.46 -1.23 9.89
N ASN A 40 3.80 -0.73 8.70
CA ASN A 40 4.85 0.26 8.53
C ASN A 40 4.59 1.13 7.30
N ALA A 41 4.98 2.40 7.36
CA ALA A 41 4.86 3.32 6.25
C ALA A 41 6.08 4.24 6.19
N ASN A 42 6.73 4.29 5.04
CA ASN A 42 7.87 5.16 4.78
C ASN A 42 7.64 5.91 3.47
N ALA A 43 7.76 7.23 3.49
CA ALA A 43 7.72 8.06 2.32
C ALA A 43 9.14 8.45 1.91
N GLU A 44 9.41 8.42 0.62
CA GLU A 44 10.63 8.91 0.02
C GLU A 44 10.24 9.95 -1.03
N VAL A 45 10.50 11.22 -0.73
CA VAL A 45 10.24 12.31 -1.67
C VAL A 45 11.39 12.36 -2.67
N LEU A 46 11.07 12.14 -3.95
CA LEU A 46 11.97 12.33 -5.08
C LEU A 46 11.57 13.62 -5.82
N GLU A 47 12.39 14.07 -6.77
CA GLU A 47 12.19 15.35 -7.46
C GLU A 47 10.86 15.40 -8.25
N ASP A 48 10.43 14.28 -8.83
CA ASP A 48 9.24 14.22 -9.69
C ASP A 48 7.99 13.57 -9.04
N PHE A 49 8.20 12.73 -8.03
CA PHE A 49 7.11 12.01 -7.34
C PHE A 49 7.53 11.59 -5.92
N ALA A 50 6.54 11.31 -5.07
CA ALA A 50 6.77 10.72 -3.77
C ALA A 50 6.56 9.20 -3.82
N LYS A 51 7.51 8.45 -3.30
CA LYS A 51 7.49 7.00 -3.22
C LYS A 51 7.08 6.56 -1.81
N LEU A 52 5.93 5.91 -1.69
CA LEU A 52 5.40 5.39 -0.43
C LEU A 52 5.64 3.88 -0.37
N ASN A 53 6.55 3.47 0.51
CA ASN A 53 6.82 2.07 0.82
C ASN A 53 6.05 1.70 2.08
N MET A 54 5.06 0.83 1.95
CA MET A 54 4.16 0.44 3.05
C MET A 54 4.10 -1.07 3.20
N VAL A 55 3.87 -1.51 4.43
CA VAL A 55 3.59 -2.90 4.76
C VAL A 55 2.16 -2.97 5.25
N LEU A 56 1.28 -3.56 4.44
CA LEU A 56 -0.14 -3.69 4.70
C LEU A 56 -0.43 -5.11 5.19
N LYS A 57 -1.10 -5.22 6.34
CA LYS A 57 -1.74 -6.46 6.75
C LYS A 57 -3.16 -6.44 6.21
N VAL A 58 -3.47 -7.38 5.34
CA VAL A 58 -4.79 -7.54 4.74
C VAL A 58 -5.41 -8.86 5.18
N LYS A 59 -6.73 -8.89 5.17
CA LYS A 59 -7.51 -10.11 5.41
C LYS A 59 -8.26 -10.47 4.13
N ARG A 60 -8.23 -11.74 3.77
CA ARG A 60 -9.00 -12.30 2.66
C ARG A 60 -9.76 -13.52 3.15
N GLY A 61 -11.08 -13.38 3.31
CA GLY A 61 -11.89 -14.41 3.96
C GLY A 61 -11.36 -14.70 5.36
N ASP A 62 -10.98 -15.94 5.64
CA ASP A 62 -10.42 -16.33 6.95
C ASP A 62 -8.89 -16.27 7.03
N LYS A 63 -8.21 -15.82 5.96
CA LYS A 63 -6.75 -15.75 5.91
C LYS A 63 -6.27 -14.33 6.12
N GLU A 64 -5.20 -14.16 6.89
CA GLU A 64 -4.46 -12.90 7.02
C GLU A 64 -3.16 -13.01 6.22
N GLU A 65 -2.87 -11.98 5.43
CA GLU A 65 -1.73 -11.93 4.52
C GLU A 65 -1.05 -10.56 4.70
N LYS A 66 0.28 -10.51 4.58
CA LYS A 66 1.03 -9.25 4.59
C LYS A 66 1.50 -8.93 3.18
N PHE A 67 1.35 -7.68 2.77
CA PHE A 67 1.81 -7.19 1.48
C PHE A 67 2.74 -6.02 1.67
N LYS A 68 3.94 -6.11 1.08
CA LYS A 68 4.83 -4.99 0.87
C LYS A 68 4.40 -4.31 -0.41
N VAL A 69 3.97 -3.05 -0.31
CA VAL A 69 3.49 -2.26 -1.44
C VAL A 69 4.33 -1.02 -1.61
N GLU A 70 4.58 -0.69 -2.87
CA GLU A 70 5.28 0.51 -3.28
C GLU A 70 4.32 1.34 -4.14
N VAL A 71 3.84 2.45 -3.58
CA VAL A 71 2.91 3.37 -4.23
C VAL A 71 3.66 4.64 -4.60
N HIS A 72 3.59 5.04 -5.87
CA HIS A 72 4.09 6.32 -6.32
C HIS A 72 2.95 7.33 -6.32
N HIS A 73 3.12 8.40 -5.56
CA HIS A 73 2.25 9.55 -5.55
C HIS A 73 2.87 10.64 -6.43
N LYS A 74 2.28 10.88 -7.60
CA LYS A 74 2.72 11.94 -8.51
C LYS A 74 2.17 13.29 -8.07
N ASN A 75 2.87 14.37 -8.41
CA ASN A 75 2.42 15.74 -8.12
C ASN A 75 1.05 16.09 -8.75
N GLU A 76 0.60 15.32 -9.74
CA GLU A 76 -0.73 15.41 -10.35
C GLU A 76 -1.86 14.79 -9.49
N GLY A 77 -1.55 14.34 -8.26
CA GLY A 77 -2.54 13.77 -7.32
C GLY A 77 -2.97 12.34 -7.67
N THR A 78 -2.22 11.65 -8.54
CA THR A 78 -2.50 10.26 -8.92
C THR A 78 -1.61 9.31 -8.16
N TYR A 79 -2.22 8.25 -7.60
CA TYR A 79 -1.52 7.12 -7.00
C TYR A 79 -1.30 6.01 -8.02
N HIS A 80 -0.10 5.45 -8.05
CA HIS A 80 0.24 4.32 -8.90
C HIS A 80 0.93 3.25 -8.08
N LEU A 81 0.33 2.06 -7.99
CA LEU A 81 0.97 0.91 -7.36
C LEU A 81 2.05 0.35 -8.30
N ASN A 82 3.31 0.68 -8.03
CA ASN A 82 4.44 0.27 -8.84
C ASN A 82 4.83 -1.19 -8.55
N HIS A 83 4.98 -1.51 -7.26
CA HIS A 83 5.38 -2.85 -6.82
C HIS A 83 4.46 -3.37 -5.72
N MET A 84 4.20 -4.67 -5.74
CA MET A 84 3.52 -5.37 -4.66
C MET A 84 4.11 -6.77 -4.52
N GLU A 85 4.49 -7.12 -3.31
CA GLU A 85 5.01 -8.44 -2.97
C GLU A 85 4.29 -8.96 -1.74
N GLN A 86 3.88 -10.22 -1.78
CA GLN A 86 3.33 -10.89 -0.62
C GLN A 86 4.48 -11.31 0.29
N ASP A 87 4.45 -10.86 1.55
CA ASP A 87 5.43 -11.22 2.57
C ASP A 87 5.07 -12.61 3.12
N HIS A 88 5.83 -13.63 2.73
CA HIS A 88 5.61 -15.04 3.10
C HIS A 88 6.43 -15.50 4.31
N SER A 89 7.04 -14.58 5.07
CA SER A 89 7.98 -14.89 6.16
C SER A 89 7.32 -15.07 7.52
#